data_AF-A0A2T1FXZ1-F1
#
_entry.id   AF-A0A2T1FXZ1-F1
#
_cell.length_a   1.000
_cell.length_b   1.000
_cell.length_c   1.000
_cell.angle_alpha   90.00
_cell.angle_beta   90.00
_cell.angle_gamma   90.00
#
_symmetry.space_group_name_H-M   'P 1'
#
loop_
_entity.id
_entity.type
_entity.pdbx_description
1 polymer ?
#
loop_
_entity_poly.entity_id
_entity_poly.type
_entity_poly.pdbx_seq_one_letter_code
_entity_poly.pdbx_strand_id
1 'polypeptide(L)'
;MLQPIQLPSGKIVDLSKCIAIVPSDNSTDSEMILAGTEQQIQIDSIDLKILQQELKQPNIKDRCNFNLDPKTPQAESEYREELARKLQIFNNRWEQLATDKNADRESDIFKQILDDQRPSGQKLYSAE
;
A
#
# COMPACT_ATOMS: atom_id res chain seq x y z
N MET A 1 -18.45 9.82 -7.30
CA MET A 1 -17.42 10.24 -8.27
C MET A 1 -17.24 11.73 -8.10
N LEU A 2 -16.04 12.20 -7.76
CA LEU A 2 -15.74 13.64 -7.73
C LEU A 2 -15.71 14.13 -9.17
N GLN A 3 -16.46 15.18 -9.48
CA GLN A 3 -16.43 15.80 -10.81
C GLN A 3 -15.14 16.61 -10.96
N PRO A 4 -14.58 16.74 -12.18
CA PRO A 4 -13.46 17.62 -12.43
C PRO A 4 -13.81 19.05 -11.99
N ILE A 5 -12.90 19.71 -11.29
CA ILE A 5 -13.06 21.09 -10.85
C ILE A 5 -12.31 22.02 -11.81
N GLN A 6 -12.84 23.21 -12.02
CA GLN A 6 -12.14 24.28 -12.72
C GLN A 6 -11.52 25.23 -11.70
N LEU A 7 -10.20 25.38 -11.75
CA LEU A 7 -9.45 26.31 -10.93
C LEU A 7 -9.56 27.74 -11.46
N PRO A 8 -9.41 28.77 -10.60
CA PRO A 8 -9.39 30.18 -11.02
C PRO A 8 -8.40 30.51 -12.13
N SER A 9 -7.26 29.81 -12.21
CA SER A 9 -6.31 29.93 -13.33
C SER A 9 -6.82 29.39 -14.67
N GLY A 10 -8.01 28.77 -14.69
CA GLY A 10 -8.58 28.12 -15.87
C GLY A 10 -8.17 26.65 -16.03
N LYS A 11 -7.28 26.13 -15.17
CA LYS A 11 -6.87 24.71 -15.17
C LYS A 11 -8.05 23.83 -14.74
N ILE A 12 -8.31 22.74 -15.46
CA ILE A 12 -9.33 21.75 -15.09
C ILE A 12 -8.62 20.54 -14.49
N VAL A 13 -9.00 20.17 -13.28
CA VAL A 13 -8.32 19.15 -12.48
C VAL A 13 -9.31 18.10 -11.99
N ASP A 14 -8.95 16.83 -12.18
CA ASP A 14 -9.63 15.72 -11.55
C ASP A 14 -8.98 15.42 -10.18
N LEU A 15 -9.63 15.88 -9.10
CA LEU A 15 -9.17 15.65 -7.73
C LEU A 15 -9.11 14.17 -7.36
N SER A 16 -9.86 13.29 -8.01
CA SER A 16 -9.80 11.84 -7.73
C SER A 16 -8.47 11.21 -8.11
N LYS A 17 -7.70 11.88 -8.98
CA LYS A 17 -6.36 11.48 -9.40
C LYS A 17 -5.27 12.27 -8.70
N CYS A 18 -5.59 13.20 -7.82
CA CYS A 18 -4.58 13.96 -7.08
C CYS A 18 -3.89 13.05 -6.06
N ILE A 19 -2.59 12.79 -6.26
CA ILE A 19 -1.76 11.99 -5.34
C ILE A 19 -1.22 12.88 -4.23
N ALA A 20 -0.65 14.03 -4.60
CA ALA A 20 0.01 14.93 -3.65
C ALA A 20 0.01 16.38 -4.16
N ILE A 21 0.05 17.32 -3.22
CA ILE A 21 0.35 18.73 -3.46
C ILE A 21 1.61 19.05 -2.66
N VAL A 22 2.70 19.36 -3.35
CA VAL A 22 4.02 19.61 -2.76
C VAL A 22 4.27 21.12 -2.79
N PRO A 23 4.49 21.78 -1.64
CA PRO A 23 4.88 23.19 -1.63
C PRO A 23 6.30 23.34 -2.19
N SER A 24 6.55 24.39 -2.97
CA SER A 24 7.91 24.71 -3.42
C SER A 24 8.67 25.43 -2.31
N ASP A 25 9.90 25.00 -2.02
CA ASP A 25 10.72 25.58 -0.95
C ASP A 25 11.10 27.06 -1.20
N ASN A 26 11.07 27.51 -2.46
CA ASN A 26 11.57 28.82 -2.88
C ASN A 26 10.51 29.71 -3.56
N SER A 27 9.23 29.30 -3.58
CA SER A 27 8.16 30.10 -4.20
C SER A 27 6.85 29.97 -3.43
N THR A 28 5.92 30.89 -3.71
CA THR A 28 4.54 30.82 -3.19
C THR A 28 3.68 29.78 -3.91
N ASP A 29 4.29 29.07 -4.87
CA ASP A 29 3.63 28.15 -5.76
C ASP A 29 3.85 26.72 -5.27
N SER A 30 2.89 25.85 -5.59
CA SER A 30 2.93 24.44 -5.23
C SER A 30 2.86 23.60 -6.49
N GLU A 31 3.31 22.35 -6.41
CA GLU A 31 3.21 21.39 -7.49
C GLU A 31 2.18 20.32 -7.13
N MET A 32 1.25 20.07 -8.04
CA MET A 32 0.27 19.00 -7.91
C MET A 32 0.68 17.81 -8.77
N ILE A 33 0.71 16.64 -8.14
CA ILE A 33 1.05 15.36 -8.78
C ILE A 33 -0.25 14.59 -9.02
N LEU A 34 -0.51 14.24 -10.28
CA LEU A 34 -1.65 13.42 -10.67
C LEU A 34 -1.25 11.98 -10.97
N ALA A 35 -2.15 11.04 -10.68
CA ALA A 35 -1.98 9.63 -10.93
C ALA A 35 -1.98 9.34 -12.44
N GLY A 36 -0.94 8.63 -12.89
CA GLY A 36 -0.76 8.22 -14.28
C GLY A 36 -0.15 9.28 -15.18
N THR A 37 0.36 10.39 -14.62
CA THR A 37 1.07 11.42 -15.37
C THR A 37 2.44 11.68 -14.77
N GLU A 38 3.48 11.75 -15.60
CA GLU A 38 4.84 12.13 -15.17
C GLU A 38 5.00 13.65 -14.99
N GLN A 39 4.03 14.43 -15.46
CA GLN A 39 4.07 15.88 -15.41
C GLN A 39 3.48 16.40 -14.10
N GLN A 40 4.23 17.27 -13.44
CA GLN A 40 3.77 18.07 -12.31
C GLN A 40 3.03 19.31 -12.82
N ILE A 41 1.89 19.62 -12.22
CA ILE A 41 1.11 20.81 -12.55
C ILE A 41 1.46 21.88 -11.52
N GLN A 42 2.00 23.01 -11.95
CA GLN A 42 2.20 24.16 -11.08
C GLN A 42 0.85 24.77 -10.69
N ILE A 43 0.69 25.04 -9.41
CA ILE A 43 -0.50 25.55 -8.75
C ILE A 43 -0.13 26.83 -8.03
N ASP A 44 -0.75 27.91 -8.46
CA ASP A 44 -0.55 29.24 -7.89
C ASP A 44 -1.24 29.32 -6.51
N SER A 45 -0.80 30.26 -5.68
CA SER A 45 -1.36 30.45 -4.33
C SER A 45 -2.89 30.65 -4.26
N ILE A 46 -3.52 31.20 -5.31
CA ILE A 46 -4.98 31.38 -5.41
C ILE A 46 -5.67 30.03 -5.63
N ASP A 47 -5.17 29.25 -6.58
CA ASP A 47 -5.69 27.91 -6.88
C ASP A 47 -5.50 26.97 -5.69
N LEU A 48 -4.37 27.09 -4.99
CA LEU A 48 -4.08 26.31 -3.77
C LEU A 48 -5.16 26.51 -2.71
N LYS A 49 -5.66 27.74 -2.52
CA LYS A 49 -6.72 28.02 -1.53
C LYS A 49 -8.03 27.33 -1.92
N ILE A 50 -8.37 27.31 -3.20
CA ILE A 50 -9.56 26.62 -3.70
C ILE A 50 -9.40 25.11 -3.56
N LEU A 51 -8.24 24.58 -3.96
CA LEU A 51 -7.92 23.15 -3.78
C LEU A 51 -7.99 22.75 -2.32
N GLN A 52 -7.45 23.55 -1.40
CA GLN A 52 -7.58 23.29 0.03
C GLN A 52 -9.03 23.35 0.51
N GLN A 53 -9.89 24.18 -0.08
CA GLN A 53 -11.32 24.22 0.26
C GLN A 53 -12.09 23.01 -0.29
N GLU A 54 -11.81 22.59 -1.51
CA GLU A 54 -12.41 21.40 -2.12
C GLU A 54 -11.90 20.10 -1.46
N LEU A 55 -10.62 20.08 -1.04
CA LEU A 55 -10.00 18.99 -0.30
C LEU A 55 -10.32 19.01 1.21
N LYS A 56 -11.04 20.03 1.72
CA LYS A 56 -11.55 20.08 3.11
C LYS A 56 -12.70 19.07 3.33
N GLN A 57 -12.44 17.80 3.03
CA GLN A 57 -12.75 16.77 4.00
C GLN A 57 -11.97 17.09 5.30
N PRO A 58 -12.56 16.91 6.48
CA PRO A 58 -12.09 17.48 7.74
C PRO A 58 -10.80 16.84 8.33
N ASN A 59 -9.90 16.28 7.52
CA ASN A 59 -8.77 15.49 8.01
C ASN A 59 -7.39 15.79 7.40
N ILE A 60 -7.20 16.91 6.69
CA ILE A 60 -5.85 17.40 6.34
C ILE A 60 -5.50 18.61 7.21
N LYS A 61 -5.66 18.46 8.53
CA LYS A 61 -4.81 19.17 9.49
C LYS A 61 -3.61 18.27 9.68
N ASP A 62 -2.42 18.71 9.30
CA ASP A 62 -1.16 18.29 9.93
C ASP A 62 -1.00 16.78 10.22
N ARG A 63 -1.42 15.90 9.30
CA ARG A 63 -1.15 14.46 9.41
C ARG A 63 0.21 14.11 8.81
N CYS A 64 1.22 14.95 9.06
CA CYS A 64 2.58 14.48 9.30
C CYS A 64 2.82 14.27 10.80
N ASN A 65 1.77 13.99 11.59
CA ASN A 65 1.96 13.19 12.79
C ASN A 65 2.20 11.74 12.34
N PHE A 66 3.43 11.46 11.91
CA PHE A 66 4.04 10.21 12.34
C PHE A 66 4.04 10.28 13.87
N ASN A 67 2.95 9.82 14.48
CA ASN A 67 3.03 9.28 15.83
C ASN A 67 3.91 8.02 15.73
N LEU A 68 5.22 8.25 15.57
CA LEU A 68 6.22 7.40 16.17
C LEU A 68 5.99 7.60 17.66
N ASP A 69 4.97 6.93 18.19
CA ASP A 69 4.85 6.71 19.61
C ASP A 69 6.22 6.15 20.00
N PRO A 70 7.05 6.85 20.77
CA PRO A 70 8.33 6.33 21.18
C PRO A 70 7.98 5.16 22.08
N LYS A 71 7.87 3.96 21.50
CA LYS A 71 7.69 2.73 22.25
C LYS A 71 8.74 2.80 23.32
N THR A 72 8.31 2.82 24.57
CA THR A 72 9.24 2.79 25.69
C THR A 72 10.17 1.61 25.48
N PRO A 73 11.45 1.68 25.90
CA PRO A 73 12.41 0.59 25.68
C PRO A 73 11.88 -0.79 26.12
N GLN A 74 10.95 -0.81 27.09
CA GLN A 74 10.21 -2.00 27.50
C GLN A 74 9.26 -2.54 26.43
N ALA A 75 8.42 -1.70 25.81
CA ALA A 75 7.47 -2.12 24.76
C ALA A 75 8.20 -2.62 23.50
N GLU A 76 9.38 -2.10 23.20
CA GLU A 76 10.22 -2.62 22.13
C GLU A 76 10.85 -3.97 22.50
N SER A 77 11.31 -4.14 23.74
CA SER A 77 11.86 -5.40 24.24
C SER A 77 10.81 -6.53 24.20
N GLU A 78 9.60 -6.27 24.72
CA GLU A 78 8.49 -7.23 24.72
C GLU A 78 8.09 -7.62 23.29
N TYR A 79 8.04 -6.66 22.37
CA TYR A 79 7.75 -6.92 20.96
C TYR A 79 8.83 -7.80 20.31
N ARG A 80 10.11 -7.54 20.59
CA ARG A 80 11.23 -8.33 20.05
C ARG A 80 11.24 -9.75 20.59
N GLU A 81 10.91 -9.93 21.87
CA GLU A 81 10.80 -11.25 22.48
C GLU A 81 9.63 -12.05 21.90
N GLU A 82 8.47 -11.42 21.70
CA GLU A 82 7.33 -12.07 21.07
C GLU A 82 7.61 -12.44 19.60
N LEU A 83 8.32 -11.56 18.87
CA LEU A 83 8.74 -11.82 17.49
C LEU A 83 9.72 -13.01 17.43
N ALA A 84 10.70 -13.06 18.33
CA ALA A 84 11.65 -14.16 18.43
C ALA A 84 10.94 -15.50 18.73
N ARG A 85 9.94 -15.49 19.63
CA ARG A 85 9.12 -16.67 19.93
C ARG A 85 8.34 -17.15 18.71
N LYS A 86 7.72 -16.24 17.96
CA LYS A 86 6.97 -16.57 16.73
C LYS A 86 7.90 -17.16 15.65
N LEU A 87 9.09 -16.59 15.49
CA LEU A 87 10.11 -17.11 14.57
C LEU A 87 10.61 -18.50 14.96
N GLN A 88 10.82 -18.78 16.25
CA GLN A 88 11.17 -20.12 16.71
C GLN A 88 10.07 -21.14 16.42
N ILE A 89 8.80 -20.81 16.69
CA ILE A 89 7.67 -21.71 16.37
C ILE A 89 7.62 -22.00 14.87
N PHE A 90 7.84 -20.97 14.05
CA PHE A 90 7.86 -21.12 12.60
C PHE A 90 9.01 -21.99 12.13
N ASN A 91 10.23 -21.77 12.63
CA ASN A 91 11.40 -22.56 12.28
C ASN A 91 11.26 -24.02 12.70
N ASN A 92 10.76 -24.29 13.91
CA ASN A 92 10.53 -25.66 14.37
C ASN A 92 9.49 -26.38 13.51
N ARG A 93 8.44 -25.67 13.06
CA ARG A 93 7.45 -26.22 12.13
C ARG A 93 8.04 -26.50 10.76
N TRP A 94 8.91 -25.63 10.25
CA TRP A 94 9.62 -25.84 9.00
C TRP A 94 10.61 -27.00 9.09
N GLU A 95 11.34 -27.13 10.18
CA GLU A 95 12.23 -28.28 10.41
C GLU A 95 11.45 -29.58 10.46
N GLN A 96 10.29 -29.61 11.14
CA GLN A 96 9.39 -30.77 11.14
C GLN A 96 8.88 -31.12 9.75
N LEU A 97 8.47 -30.12 8.96
CA LEU A 97 8.04 -30.33 7.57
C LEU A 97 9.20 -30.77 6.67
N ALA A 98 10.42 -30.27 6.91
CA ALA A 98 11.61 -30.64 6.16
C ALA A 98 12.14 -32.05 6.53
N THR A 99 11.83 -32.54 7.73
CA THR A 99 12.14 -33.92 8.14
C THR A 99 11.02 -34.92 7.83
N ASP A 100 9.82 -34.44 7.50
CA ASP A 100 8.72 -35.29 7.09
C ASP A 100 8.93 -35.77 5.64
N LYS A 101 9.35 -37.02 5.49
CA LYS A 101 9.53 -37.68 4.19
C LYS A 101 8.23 -37.77 3.38
N ASN A 102 7.08 -37.47 3.98
CA ASN A 102 5.80 -37.40 3.29
C ASN A 102 5.40 -35.98 2.90
N ALA A 103 6.12 -34.93 3.31
CA ALA A 103 5.79 -33.54 2.95
C ALA A 103 5.78 -33.33 1.43
N ASP A 104 6.70 -33.97 0.72
CA ASP A 104 6.73 -33.96 -0.76
C ASP A 104 5.49 -34.67 -1.34
N ARG A 105 5.10 -35.81 -0.75
CA ARG A 105 3.91 -36.57 -1.18
C ARG A 105 2.60 -35.81 -0.91
N GLU A 106 2.48 -35.16 0.24
CA GLU A 106 1.33 -34.32 0.57
C GLU A 106 1.28 -33.07 -0.30
N SER A 107 2.44 -32.46 -0.61
CA SER A 107 2.54 -31.36 -1.56
C SER A 107 2.07 -31.77 -2.96
N ASP A 108 2.44 -32.96 -3.42
CA ASP A 108 2.04 -33.45 -4.74
C ASP A 108 0.56 -33.80 -4.81
N ILE A 109 0.00 -34.41 -3.75
CA ILE A 109 -1.45 -34.63 -3.64
C ILE A 109 -2.20 -33.28 -3.65
N PHE A 110 -1.70 -32.29 -2.92
CA PHE A 110 -2.30 -30.95 -2.90
C PHE A 110 -2.26 -30.26 -4.28
N LYS A 111 -1.14 -30.38 -5.00
CA LYS A 111 -1.01 -29.88 -6.37
C LYS A 111 -2.01 -30.55 -7.32
N GLN A 112 -2.21 -31.87 -7.20
CA GLN A 112 -3.19 -32.60 -8.00
C GLN A 112 -4.63 -32.16 -7.71
N ILE A 113 -5.00 -32.00 -6.43
CA ILE A 113 -6.33 -31.51 -6.04
C ILE A 113 -6.58 -30.10 -6.59
N LEU A 114 -5.61 -29.20 -6.47
CA LEU A 114 -5.74 -27.85 -7.01
C LEU A 114 -5.89 -27.85 -8.53
N ASP A 115 -5.17 -28.73 -9.21
CA ASP A 115 -5.23 -28.82 -10.67
C ASP A 115 -6.58 -29.40 -11.15
N ASP A 116 -7.17 -30.32 -10.39
CA ASP A 116 -8.49 -30.85 -10.69
C ASP A 116 -9.62 -29.82 -10.59
N GLN A 117 -9.44 -28.82 -9.73
CA GLN A 117 -10.36 -27.69 -9.61
C GLN A 117 -10.19 -26.63 -10.71
N ARG A 118 -9.14 -26.73 -11.54
CA ARG A 118 -8.92 -25.77 -12.64
C ARG A 118 -9.78 -26.10 -13.86
N PRO A 119 -10.17 -25.08 -14.65
CA PRO A 119 -10.79 -25.28 -15.95
C PRO A 119 -9.93 -26.17 -16.86
N SER A 120 -10.57 -26.96 -17.73
CA SER A 120 -9.92 -27.98 -18.56
C SER A 120 -8.79 -27.48 -19.48
N GLY A 121 -8.71 -26.17 -19.77
CA GLY A 121 -7.61 -25.56 -20.51
C GLY A 121 -6.46 -25.00 -19.67
N GLN A 122 -6.51 -25.17 -18.34
CA GLN A 122 -5.53 -24.66 -17.37
C GLN A 122 -5.01 -25.76 -16.42
N LYS A 123 -5.37 -27.02 -16.67
CA LYS A 123 -4.81 -28.16 -15.97
C LYS A 123 -3.35 -28.35 -16.38
N LEU A 124 -2.46 -28.42 -15.41
CA LEU A 124 -1.03 -28.64 -15.58
C LEU A 124 -0.67 -30.13 -15.60
N TYR A 125 -1.54 -30.98 -15.06
CA TYR A 125 -1.37 -32.43 -15.01
C TYR A 125 -2.55 -33.08 -15.73
N SER A 126 -2.26 -33.84 -16.77
CA SER A 126 -3.25 -34.67 -17.44
C SER A 126 -3.35 -35.98 -16.68
N ALA A 127 -4.58 -36.45 -16.41
CA ALA A 127 -4.75 -37.84 -16.00
C ALA A 127 -4.36 -38.71 -17.20
N GLU A 128 -3.27 -39.48 -17.06
CA GLU A 128 -3.00 -40.62 -17.96
C GLU A 128 -4.16 -41.63 -17.91
#